data_AF-S7X0Y1-F1
#
_entry.id   AF-S7X0Y1-F1
#
_cell.length_a   1.000
_cell.length_b   1.000
_cell.length_c   1.000
_cell.angle_alpha   90.00
_cell.angle_beta   90.00
_cell.angle_gamma   90.00
#
_symmetry.space_group_name_H-M   'P 1'
#
loop_
_entity.id
_entity.type
_entity.pdbx_description
1 polymer ?
#
loop_
_entity_poly.entity_id
_entity_poly.type
_entity_poly.pdbx_seq_one_letter_code
_entity_poly.pdbx_strand_id
1 'polypeptide(L)'
;MTSNDYINLLKQEIVGDTDPKQVILLEIEPEQQATAIDFYATTAKLGIKVLCITDLKKSGKTLFYLDDNGGEVEVLKIYNRIIFDELHQRTDLKTEFSFQDEIDAEWIGHPNWFYRISKYTMPLLKGDYVPKSYYLDTLEQIPTDLENYVLKPLYSFAGAGVQIHVTRDMIDAISNKSNYLLQEKVAYAPVIETMDVPAKCEIRMMMLHNSKTNKTEIVSNLMRLSKGEMVGVKYNKDKTWVGGSTGFFEE
;
A
#
# COMPACT_ATOMS: atom_id res chain seq x y z
N MET A 1 19.57 -12.52 -2.34
CA MET A 1 18.53 -13.48 -1.89
C MET A 1 18.03 -14.22 -3.13
N THR A 2 17.93 -15.56 -3.09
CA THR A 2 17.34 -16.31 -4.21
C THR A 2 15.82 -16.28 -4.15
N SER A 3 15.13 -16.62 -5.24
CA SER A 3 13.68 -16.73 -5.27
C SER A 3 13.13 -17.73 -4.23
N ASN A 4 13.87 -18.82 -3.97
CA ASN A 4 13.47 -19.81 -2.97
C ASN A 4 13.63 -19.27 -1.55
N ASP A 5 14.72 -18.56 -1.25
CA ASP A 5 14.92 -17.92 0.05
C ASP A 5 13.80 -16.92 0.34
N TYR A 6 13.42 -16.12 -0.65
CA TYR A 6 12.32 -15.16 -0.55
C TYR A 6 10.98 -15.83 -0.23
N ILE A 7 10.62 -16.89 -0.97
CA ILE A 7 9.36 -17.63 -0.75
C ILE A 7 9.36 -18.29 0.63
N ASN A 8 10.49 -18.87 1.05
CA ASN A 8 10.61 -19.48 2.38
C ASN A 8 10.45 -18.44 3.49
N LEU A 9 11.02 -17.25 3.32
CA LEU A 9 10.87 -16.15 4.27
C LEU A 9 9.42 -15.64 4.33
N LEU A 10 8.74 -15.47 3.19
CA LEU A 10 7.32 -15.14 3.16
C LEU A 10 6.46 -16.21 3.86
N LYS A 11 6.72 -17.49 3.58
CA LYS A 11 5.99 -18.60 4.22
C LYS A 11 6.22 -18.62 5.72
N GLN A 12 7.45 -18.37 6.18
CA GLN A 12 7.78 -18.28 7.59
C GLN A 12 6.97 -17.18 8.29
N GLU A 13 6.95 -15.97 7.74
CA GLU A 13 6.31 -14.83 8.42
C GLU A 13 4.78 -14.84 8.27
N ILE A 14 4.24 -15.27 7.12
CA ILE A 14 2.79 -15.24 6.87
C ILE A 14 2.10 -16.49 7.44
N VAL A 15 2.68 -17.67 7.22
CA VAL A 15 2.06 -18.95 7.59
C VAL A 15 2.65 -19.46 8.91
N GLY A 16 3.98 -19.52 9.01
CA GLY A 16 4.66 -20.12 10.16
C GLY A 16 4.26 -21.58 10.35
N ASP A 17 3.91 -21.95 11.59
CA ASP A 17 3.51 -23.31 11.96
C ASP A 17 1.99 -23.56 11.89
N THR A 18 1.22 -22.60 11.37
CA THR A 18 -0.25 -22.68 11.23
C THR A 18 -0.64 -23.47 9.98
N ASP A 19 -1.75 -24.23 10.01
CA ASP A 19 -2.31 -24.83 8.79
C ASP A 19 -2.62 -23.71 7.79
N PRO A 20 -2.08 -23.74 6.55
CA PRO A 20 -2.34 -22.71 5.54
C PRO A 20 -3.83 -22.42 5.31
N LYS A 21 -4.72 -23.40 5.52
CA LYS A 21 -6.18 -23.19 5.41
C LYS A 21 -6.73 -22.24 6.47
N GLN A 22 -6.10 -22.16 7.62
CA GLN A 22 -6.47 -21.25 8.72
C GLN A 22 -5.79 -19.88 8.60
N VAL A 23 -5.03 -19.65 7.52
CA VAL A 23 -4.39 -18.38 7.20
C VAL A 23 -5.10 -17.78 5.99
N ILE A 24 -5.58 -16.55 6.14
CA ILE A 24 -6.35 -15.89 5.08
C ILE A 24 -5.66 -14.63 4.56
N LEU A 25 -5.80 -14.37 3.26
CA LEU A 25 -5.62 -13.06 2.65
C LEU A 25 -6.99 -12.41 2.54
N LEU A 26 -7.19 -11.33 3.31
CA LEU A 26 -8.48 -10.66 3.43
C LEU A 26 -8.54 -9.42 2.54
N GLU A 27 -9.57 -9.32 1.70
CA GLU A 27 -9.80 -8.22 0.76
C GLU A 27 -11.30 -7.92 0.59
N ILE A 28 -11.65 -6.81 -0.06
CA ILE A 28 -13.00 -6.54 -0.57
C ILE A 28 -13.08 -7.02 -2.03
N GLU A 29 -13.98 -7.97 -2.31
CA GLU A 29 -14.22 -8.50 -3.66
C GLU A 29 -12.90 -8.82 -4.41
N PRO A 30 -12.07 -9.73 -3.86
CA PRO A 30 -10.69 -9.93 -4.29
C PRO A 30 -10.54 -10.19 -5.79
N GLU A 31 -11.52 -10.82 -6.43
CA GLU A 31 -11.57 -11.12 -7.85
C GLU A 31 -11.78 -9.90 -8.75
N GLN A 32 -12.34 -8.80 -8.22
CA GLN A 32 -12.56 -7.55 -8.94
C GLN A 32 -11.36 -6.59 -8.85
N GLN A 33 -10.41 -6.90 -7.97
CA GLN A 33 -9.24 -6.05 -7.76
C GLN A 33 -8.30 -6.12 -8.96
N ALA A 34 -7.77 -4.96 -9.38
CA ALA A 34 -6.80 -4.89 -10.49
C ALA A 34 -5.51 -5.69 -10.21
N THR A 35 -5.24 -6.01 -8.95
CA THR A 35 -4.11 -6.79 -8.46
C THR A 35 -4.49 -8.22 -8.05
N ALA A 36 -5.66 -8.73 -8.45
CA ALA A 36 -6.14 -10.08 -8.10
C ALA A 36 -5.11 -11.19 -8.42
N ILE A 37 -4.33 -11.00 -9.49
CA ILE A 37 -3.27 -11.94 -9.88
C ILE A 37 -2.23 -12.14 -8.78
N ASP A 38 -1.90 -11.10 -8.00
CA ASP A 38 -0.94 -11.19 -6.90
C ASP A 38 -1.50 -12.04 -5.76
N PHE A 39 -2.81 -12.01 -5.54
CA PHE A 39 -3.49 -12.83 -4.53
C PHE A 39 -3.43 -14.30 -4.93
N TYR A 40 -3.75 -14.61 -6.18
CA TYR A 40 -3.67 -15.99 -6.69
C TYR A 40 -2.24 -16.54 -6.70
N ALA A 41 -1.26 -15.71 -7.08
CA ALA A 41 0.16 -16.09 -7.01
C ALA A 41 0.59 -16.37 -5.56
N THR A 42 0.15 -15.53 -4.61
CA THR A 42 0.43 -15.71 -3.18
C THR A 42 -0.20 -17.01 -2.67
N THR A 43 -1.47 -17.29 -2.97
CA THR A 43 -2.13 -18.55 -2.64
C THR A 43 -1.41 -19.75 -3.25
N ALA A 44 -1.02 -19.68 -4.53
CA ALA A 44 -0.32 -20.79 -5.18
C ALA A 44 1.05 -21.09 -4.54
N LYS A 45 1.71 -20.09 -3.94
CA LYS A 45 3.01 -20.25 -3.28
C LYS A 45 2.90 -20.64 -1.80
N LEU A 46 1.91 -20.10 -1.08
CA LEU A 46 1.81 -20.23 0.37
C LEU A 46 0.74 -21.23 0.82
N GLY A 47 -0.22 -21.55 -0.04
CA GLY A 47 -1.35 -22.43 0.28
C GLY A 47 -2.48 -21.77 1.08
N ILE A 48 -2.44 -20.43 1.24
CA ILE A 48 -3.41 -19.66 2.03
C ILE A 48 -4.72 -19.40 1.26
N LYS A 49 -5.82 -19.16 1.98
CA LYS A 49 -7.12 -18.85 1.35
C LYS A 49 -7.28 -17.35 1.12
N VAL A 50 -7.73 -16.94 -0.07
CA VAL A 50 -8.17 -15.57 -0.33
C VAL A 50 -9.66 -15.48 -0.02
N LEU A 51 -10.08 -14.47 0.75
CA LEU A 51 -11.47 -14.28 1.16
C LEU A 51 -11.91 -12.83 1.02
N CYS A 52 -13.17 -12.65 0.63
CA CYS A 52 -13.86 -11.39 0.80
C CYS A 52 -14.21 -11.18 2.28
N ILE A 53 -14.17 -9.94 2.78
CA ILE A 53 -14.63 -9.61 4.14
C ILE A 53 -16.07 -10.02 4.42
N THR A 54 -16.93 -10.08 3.39
CA THR A 54 -18.33 -10.50 3.53
C THR A 54 -18.49 -11.99 3.76
N ASP A 55 -17.47 -12.80 3.43
CA ASP A 55 -17.51 -14.25 3.61
C ASP A 55 -17.01 -14.68 4.99
N LEU A 56 -16.44 -13.72 5.74
CA LEU A 56 -15.92 -13.94 7.08
C LEU A 56 -17.06 -13.88 8.11
N LYS A 57 -17.20 -14.96 8.86
CA LYS A 57 -18.18 -15.11 9.93
C LYS A 57 -17.52 -14.98 11.28
N LYS A 58 -18.32 -14.59 12.28
CA LYS A 58 -17.82 -14.35 13.63
C LYS A 58 -18.70 -15.01 14.69
N SER A 59 -18.07 -15.77 15.59
CA SER A 59 -18.72 -16.34 16.77
C SER A 59 -17.90 -15.99 18.01
N GLY A 60 -18.42 -15.08 18.84
CA GLY A 60 -17.65 -14.52 19.96
C GLY A 60 -16.42 -13.74 19.46
N LYS A 61 -15.22 -14.23 19.75
CA LYS A 61 -13.94 -13.67 19.23
C LYS A 61 -13.37 -14.49 18.07
N THR A 62 -13.90 -15.68 17.83
CA THR A 62 -13.41 -16.58 16.79
C THR A 62 -13.96 -16.16 15.44
N LEU A 63 -13.08 -16.07 14.45
CA LEU A 63 -13.43 -15.85 13.06
C LEU A 63 -13.34 -17.15 12.29
N PHE A 64 -14.24 -17.36 11.35
CA PHE A 64 -14.25 -18.56 10.52
C PHE A 64 -14.86 -18.28 9.15
N TYR A 65 -14.62 -19.18 8.20
CA TYR A 65 -15.27 -19.18 6.89
C TYR A 65 -15.80 -20.57 6.57
N LEU A 66 -16.67 -20.66 5.57
CA LEU A 66 -17.14 -21.95 5.05
C LEU A 66 -16.28 -22.38 3.87
N ASP A 67 -15.71 -23.57 3.93
CA ASP A 67 -14.99 -24.15 2.80
C ASP A 67 -15.95 -24.57 1.66
N ASP A 68 -15.39 -25.06 0.56
CA ASP A 68 -16.17 -25.43 -0.63
C ASP A 68 -17.13 -26.61 -0.37
N ASN A 69 -16.96 -27.35 0.75
CA ASN A 69 -17.85 -28.42 1.20
C ASN A 69 -18.85 -27.95 2.28
N GLY A 70 -18.83 -26.67 2.66
CA GLY A 70 -19.65 -26.11 3.73
C GLY A 70 -19.11 -26.38 5.13
N GLY A 71 -17.89 -26.89 5.28
CA GLY A 71 -17.23 -27.08 6.57
C GLY A 71 -16.72 -25.76 7.13
N GLU A 72 -16.84 -25.57 8.44
CA GLU A 72 -16.29 -24.39 9.13
C GLU A 72 -14.77 -24.53 9.29
N VAL A 73 -14.04 -23.51 8.84
CA VAL A 73 -12.60 -23.41 9.01
C VAL A 73 -12.31 -22.17 9.85
N GLU A 74 -11.74 -22.39 11.03
CA GLU A 74 -11.29 -21.32 11.92
C GLU A 74 -10.13 -20.54 11.29
N VAL A 75 -10.18 -19.22 11.42
CA VAL A 75 -9.14 -18.30 10.96
C VAL A 75 -8.26 -17.92 12.15
N LEU A 76 -6.99 -18.31 12.07
CA LEU A 76 -5.98 -18.03 13.10
C LEU A 76 -5.04 -16.89 12.70
N LYS A 77 -4.89 -16.61 11.40
CA LYS A 77 -4.01 -15.56 10.89
C LYS A 77 -4.67 -14.79 9.74
N ILE A 78 -4.54 -13.47 9.77
CA ILE A 78 -5.11 -12.58 8.76
C ILE A 78 -4.01 -11.72 8.14
N TYR A 79 -3.72 -11.97 6.87
CA TYR A 79 -2.95 -11.07 6.02
C TYR A 79 -3.89 -10.07 5.34
N ASN A 80 -4.01 -8.89 5.94
CA ASN A 80 -4.96 -7.87 5.49
C ASN A 80 -4.46 -7.13 4.24
N ARG A 81 -5.28 -7.08 3.19
CA ARG A 81 -5.08 -6.27 2.00
C ARG A 81 -6.09 -5.13 1.86
N ILE A 82 -7.15 -5.14 2.67
CA ILE A 82 -8.20 -4.12 2.67
C ILE A 82 -7.63 -2.74 2.96
N ILE A 83 -7.99 -1.81 2.09
CA ILE A 83 -7.77 -0.38 2.22
C ILE A 83 -8.92 0.25 3.00
N PHE A 84 -8.64 0.89 4.13
CA PHE A 84 -9.70 1.42 4.99
C PHE A 84 -10.57 2.48 4.31
N ASP A 85 -10.02 3.41 3.52
CA ASP A 85 -10.87 4.42 2.87
C ASP A 85 -11.85 3.77 1.87
N GLU A 86 -11.45 2.69 1.21
CA GLU A 86 -12.32 1.91 0.33
C GLU A 86 -13.43 1.24 1.13
N LEU A 87 -13.07 0.58 2.24
CA LEU A 87 -14.04 -0.02 3.16
C LEU A 87 -15.06 1.00 3.67
N HIS A 88 -14.63 2.21 4.05
CA HIS A 88 -15.53 3.26 4.53
C HIS A 88 -16.49 3.77 3.46
N GLN A 89 -16.11 3.73 2.17
CA GLN A 89 -16.96 4.13 1.06
C GLN A 89 -17.99 3.07 0.68
N ARG A 90 -17.76 1.81 1.04
CA ARG A 90 -18.60 0.66 0.71
C ARG A 90 -19.69 0.41 1.76
N THR A 91 -20.68 1.32 1.82
CA THR A 91 -21.82 1.21 2.74
C THR A 91 -22.79 0.07 2.41
N ASP A 92 -22.60 -0.59 1.26
CA ASP A 92 -23.39 -1.71 0.77
C ASP A 92 -22.95 -3.07 1.32
N LEU A 93 -21.73 -3.17 1.86
CA LEU A 93 -21.18 -4.42 2.36
C LEU A 93 -21.90 -4.87 3.64
N LYS A 94 -22.22 -6.16 3.69
CA LYS A 94 -22.78 -6.82 4.87
C LYS A 94 -21.69 -7.70 5.46
N THR A 95 -21.11 -7.29 6.59
CA THR A 95 -20.05 -8.02 7.29
C THR A 95 -20.52 -8.40 8.69
N GLU A 96 -20.10 -9.58 9.17
CA GLU A 96 -20.27 -9.97 10.59
C GLU A 96 -19.09 -9.54 11.45
N PHE A 97 -17.97 -9.21 10.79
CA PHE A 97 -16.73 -8.76 11.39
C PHE A 97 -16.54 -7.25 11.19
N SER A 98 -16.04 -6.58 12.23
CA SER A 98 -15.49 -5.24 12.16
C SER A 98 -14.04 -5.19 12.64
N PHE A 99 -13.21 -4.34 12.03
CA PHE A 99 -11.82 -4.12 12.44
C PHE A 99 -11.67 -3.52 13.85
N GLN A 100 -12.75 -3.03 14.47
CA GLN A 100 -12.73 -2.60 15.88
C GLN A 100 -13.01 -3.74 16.87
N ASP A 101 -13.36 -4.92 16.36
CA ASP A 101 -13.66 -6.07 17.19
C ASP A 101 -12.41 -6.70 17.79
N GLU A 102 -12.54 -7.21 19.02
CA GLU A 102 -11.55 -8.12 19.57
C GLU A 102 -11.71 -9.50 18.91
N ILE A 103 -10.59 -10.07 18.44
CA ILE A 103 -10.56 -11.35 17.72
C ILE A 103 -9.44 -12.23 18.25
N ASP A 104 -9.67 -13.56 18.20
CA ASP A 104 -8.69 -14.58 18.57
C ASP A 104 -7.87 -15.01 17.33
N ALA A 105 -7.35 -14.03 16.59
CA ALA A 105 -6.53 -14.26 15.40
C ALA A 105 -5.36 -13.27 15.36
N GLU A 106 -4.24 -13.71 14.79
CA GLU A 106 -3.04 -12.89 14.61
C GLU A 106 -3.11 -12.08 13.31
N TRP A 107 -2.73 -10.80 13.40
CA TRP A 107 -2.57 -9.96 12.21
C TRP A 107 -1.17 -10.08 11.61
N ILE A 108 -1.11 -10.57 10.37
CA ILE A 108 0.12 -10.58 9.58
C ILE A 108 0.27 -9.22 8.91
N GLY A 109 1.02 -8.34 9.57
CA GLY A 109 1.04 -6.92 9.25
C GLY A 109 -0.23 -6.26 9.80
N HIS A 110 -0.18 -5.87 11.08
CA HIS A 110 -1.29 -5.23 11.76
C HIS A 110 -1.87 -4.04 10.96
N PRO A 111 -3.20 -3.93 10.75
CA PRO A 111 -3.80 -2.88 9.93
C PRO A 111 -3.39 -1.46 10.34
N ASN A 112 -3.17 -1.20 11.64
CA ASN A 112 -2.61 0.05 12.16
C ASN A 112 -1.27 0.51 11.57
N TRP A 113 -0.49 -0.37 10.92
CA TRP A 113 0.68 0.05 10.15
C TRP A 113 0.32 1.11 9.11
N PHE A 114 -0.91 1.07 8.58
CA PHE A 114 -1.45 2.10 7.70
C PHE A 114 -1.34 3.51 8.29
N TYR A 115 -1.71 3.69 9.55
CA TYR A 115 -1.64 5.00 10.21
C TYR A 115 -0.20 5.39 10.58
N ARG A 116 0.64 4.40 10.89
CA ARG A 116 2.05 4.61 11.27
C ARG A 116 2.93 5.03 10.10
N ILE A 117 2.78 4.42 8.93
CA ILE A 117 3.54 4.75 7.71
C ILE A 117 2.62 5.52 6.77
N SER A 118 2.26 6.74 7.18
CA SER A 118 1.30 7.58 6.45
C SER A 118 1.95 8.90 6.02
N LYS A 119 1.27 9.66 5.15
CA LYS A 119 1.74 10.99 4.74
C LYS A 119 1.94 11.92 5.94
N TYR A 120 1.26 11.65 7.05
CA TYR A 120 1.39 12.40 8.29
C TYR A 120 2.82 12.34 8.83
N THR A 121 3.60 11.28 8.58
CA THR A 121 4.98 11.22 9.10
C THR A 121 5.96 12.06 8.29
N MET A 122 5.62 12.51 7.08
CA MET A 122 6.57 13.19 6.17
C MET A 122 7.20 14.45 6.79
N PRO A 123 6.45 15.38 7.43
CA PRO A 123 7.05 16.54 8.09
C PRO A 123 7.99 16.22 9.26
N LEU A 124 7.89 15.02 9.83
CA LEU A 124 8.70 14.59 10.98
C LEU A 124 10.07 14.04 10.53
N LEU A 125 10.18 13.61 9.27
CA LEU A 125 11.40 13.06 8.70
C LEU A 125 12.36 14.20 8.31
N LYS A 126 13.65 14.01 8.61
CA LYS A 126 14.72 14.97 8.30
C LYS A 126 15.84 14.27 7.54
N GLY A 127 16.35 14.92 6.51
CA GLY A 127 17.50 14.46 5.73
C GLY A 127 17.49 15.02 4.31
N ASP A 128 18.62 14.94 3.63
CA ASP A 128 18.82 15.57 2.31
C ASP A 128 17.94 14.97 1.21
N TYR A 129 17.49 13.73 1.41
CA TYR A 129 16.65 12.99 0.46
C TYR A 129 15.16 12.97 0.85
N VAL A 130 14.79 13.70 1.90
CA VAL A 130 13.40 13.85 2.33
C VAL A 130 12.87 15.19 1.80
N PRO A 131 11.90 15.19 0.85
CA PRO A 131 11.29 16.43 0.39
C PRO A 131 10.60 17.16 1.55
N LYS A 132 10.84 18.47 1.65
CA LYS A 132 10.24 19.26 2.73
C LYS A 132 8.73 19.19 2.66
N SER A 133 8.13 18.95 3.80
CA SER A 133 6.72 18.66 3.94
C SER A 133 6.19 19.40 5.16
N TYR A 134 5.00 19.98 5.04
CA TYR A 134 4.41 20.85 6.06
C TYR A 134 2.94 20.47 6.25
N TYR A 135 2.50 20.36 7.51
CA TYR A 135 1.08 20.27 7.79
C TYR A 135 0.45 21.62 7.46
N LEU A 136 -0.64 21.61 6.68
CA LEU A 136 -1.20 22.84 6.13
C LEU A 136 -1.78 23.76 7.22
N ASP A 137 -2.25 23.19 8.33
CA ASP A 137 -2.76 23.90 9.50
C ASP A 137 -1.66 24.52 10.38
N THR A 138 -0.42 24.04 10.25
CA THR A 138 0.74 24.56 11.02
C THR A 138 1.53 25.64 10.30
N LEU A 139 1.21 25.92 9.02
CA LEU A 139 1.90 26.96 8.25
C LEU A 139 1.46 28.36 8.70
N GLU A 140 2.38 29.12 9.29
CA GLU A 140 2.15 30.53 9.61
C GLU A 140 1.98 31.39 8.34
N GLN A 141 2.78 31.09 7.31
CA GLN A 141 2.72 31.73 6.02
C GLN A 141 2.76 30.67 4.92
N ILE A 142 1.85 30.80 3.96
CA ILE A 142 1.83 29.93 2.77
C ILE A 142 2.93 30.42 1.82
N PRO A 143 3.77 29.50 1.28
CA PRO A 143 4.80 29.84 0.31
C PRO A 143 4.24 30.60 -0.90
N THR A 144 5.01 31.54 -1.43
CA THR A 144 4.62 32.31 -2.62
C THR A 144 4.85 31.54 -3.92
N ASP A 145 5.78 30.57 -3.90
CA ASP A 145 6.22 29.75 -5.02
C ASP A 145 5.46 28.40 -5.06
N LEU A 146 4.13 28.45 -5.00
CA LEU A 146 3.27 27.26 -4.94
C LEU A 146 3.45 26.30 -6.14
N GLU A 147 4.01 26.77 -7.26
CA GLU A 147 4.40 25.93 -8.39
C GLU A 147 5.42 24.85 -8.01
N ASN A 148 6.18 25.04 -6.94
CA ASN A 148 7.15 24.07 -6.42
C ASN A 148 6.54 23.08 -5.44
N TYR A 149 5.23 23.15 -5.16
CA TYR A 149 4.57 22.34 -4.15
C TYR A 149 3.45 21.48 -4.73
N VAL A 150 3.19 20.37 -4.06
CA VAL A 150 2.00 19.54 -4.23
C VAL A 150 1.20 19.54 -2.95
N LEU A 151 -0.12 19.59 -3.08
CA LEU A 151 -1.05 19.52 -1.98
C LEU A 151 -1.64 18.11 -1.91
N LYS A 152 -1.52 17.45 -0.76
CA LYS A 152 -1.90 16.05 -0.58
C LYS A 152 -2.89 15.92 0.58
N PRO A 153 -4.01 15.20 0.41
CA PRO A 153 -4.82 14.76 1.54
C PRO A 153 -4.03 13.71 2.32
N LEU A 154 -4.08 13.78 3.65
CA LEU A 154 -3.39 12.83 4.53
C LEU A 154 -3.98 11.42 4.40
N TYR A 155 -5.31 11.33 4.46
CA TYR A 155 -6.09 10.09 4.41
C TYR A 155 -6.66 9.88 3.01
N SER A 156 -5.79 9.69 2.02
CA SER A 156 -6.21 9.32 0.65
C SER A 156 -5.23 8.36 -0.01
N PHE A 157 -5.75 7.46 -0.84
CA PHE A 157 -4.99 6.35 -1.46
C PHE A 157 -4.65 6.58 -2.94
N ALA A 158 -3.60 5.91 -3.41
CA ALA A 158 -3.20 5.83 -4.83
C ALA A 158 -3.08 7.18 -5.58
N GLY A 159 -2.78 8.27 -4.87
CA GLY A 159 -2.69 9.61 -5.46
C GLY A 159 -4.03 10.30 -5.65
N ALA A 160 -5.14 9.73 -5.16
CA ALA A 160 -6.44 10.38 -5.17
C ALA A 160 -6.41 11.69 -4.35
N GLY A 161 -6.91 12.77 -4.96
CA GLY A 161 -6.98 14.09 -4.35
C GLY A 161 -5.64 14.86 -4.30
N VAL A 162 -4.55 14.31 -4.85
CA VAL A 162 -3.28 15.04 -4.96
C VAL A 162 -3.38 16.13 -6.02
N GLN A 163 -3.10 17.37 -5.62
CA GLN A 163 -3.10 18.53 -6.51
C GLN A 163 -1.66 18.92 -6.83
N ILE A 164 -1.29 18.89 -8.11
CA ILE A 164 0.07 19.20 -8.59
C ILE A 164 0.22 20.70 -8.84
N HIS A 165 -0.80 21.34 -9.40
CA HIS A 165 -0.79 22.76 -9.71
C HIS A 165 -1.53 23.48 -8.59
N VAL A 166 -0.85 23.62 -7.45
CA VAL A 166 -1.43 24.23 -6.26
C VAL A 166 -1.56 25.73 -6.49
N THR A 167 -2.75 26.27 -6.26
CA THR A 167 -2.97 27.71 -6.24
C THR A 167 -3.36 28.16 -4.83
N ARG A 168 -3.25 29.46 -4.59
CA ARG A 168 -3.64 30.06 -3.31
C ARG A 168 -5.13 29.84 -3.03
N ASP A 169 -5.97 30.07 -4.03
CA ASP A 169 -7.43 29.89 -3.93
C ASP A 169 -7.80 28.45 -3.55
N MET A 170 -7.09 27.45 -4.07
CA MET A 170 -7.30 26.05 -3.71
C MET A 170 -7.01 25.79 -2.23
N ILE A 171 -5.96 26.39 -1.69
CA ILE A 171 -5.61 26.25 -0.27
C ILE A 171 -6.64 26.97 0.61
N ASP A 172 -7.08 28.16 0.21
CA ASP A 172 -8.03 28.96 0.98
C ASP A 172 -9.45 28.37 0.96
N ALA A 173 -9.81 27.62 -0.09
CA ALA A 173 -11.08 26.89 -0.18
C ALA A 173 -11.15 25.63 0.70
N ILE A 174 -10.03 25.16 1.27
CA ILE A 174 -10.01 23.98 2.14
C ILE A 174 -10.59 24.33 3.51
N SER A 175 -11.71 23.71 3.85
CA SER A 175 -12.37 23.86 5.14
C SER A 175 -11.58 23.25 6.30
N ASN A 176 -11.07 22.02 6.12
CA ASN A 176 -10.33 21.29 7.13
C ASN A 176 -8.84 21.16 6.75
N LYS A 177 -8.05 22.19 7.07
CA LYS A 177 -6.62 22.25 6.72
C LYS A 177 -5.78 21.18 7.43
N SER A 178 -6.18 20.71 8.62
CA SER A 178 -5.42 19.68 9.35
C SER A 178 -5.42 18.32 8.66
N ASN A 179 -6.28 18.12 7.65
CA ASN A 179 -6.31 16.91 6.83
C ASN A 179 -5.41 16.97 5.60
N TYR A 180 -4.62 18.04 5.44
CA TYR A 180 -3.79 18.26 4.25
C TYR A 180 -2.32 18.51 4.59
N LEU A 181 -1.48 18.12 3.64
CA LEU A 181 -0.05 18.31 3.64
C LEU A 181 0.34 19.12 2.40
N LEU A 182 1.18 20.14 2.58
CA LEU A 182 1.89 20.80 1.49
C LEU A 182 3.31 20.23 1.43
N GLN A 183 3.73 19.74 0.27
CA GLN A 183 5.01 19.07 0.10
C GLN A 183 5.75 19.59 -1.13
N GLU A 184 7.05 19.83 -1.02
CA GLU A 184 7.89 20.20 -2.16
C GLU A 184 7.86 19.11 -3.25
N LYS A 185 7.79 19.54 -4.51
CA LYS A 185 7.87 18.66 -5.68
C LYS A 185 9.24 18.02 -5.75
N VAL A 186 9.25 16.72 -6.02
CA VAL A 186 10.47 16.01 -6.37
C VAL A 186 10.61 15.99 -7.90
N ALA A 187 11.70 16.58 -8.39
CA ALA A 187 12.05 16.52 -9.80
C ALA A 187 12.74 15.19 -10.11
N TYR A 188 12.03 14.31 -10.81
CA TYR A 188 12.61 13.06 -11.29
C TYR A 188 13.46 13.31 -12.54
N ALA A 189 14.74 12.95 -12.47
CA ALA A 189 15.65 13.05 -13.60
C ALA A 189 15.32 11.98 -14.67
N PRO A 190 15.13 12.37 -15.95
CA PRO A 190 14.80 11.45 -17.03
C PRO A 190 16.09 10.82 -17.59
N VAL A 191 16.69 9.90 -16.84
CA VAL A 191 18.04 9.34 -17.12
C VAL A 191 18.03 8.03 -17.91
N ILE A 192 16.87 7.39 -18.08
CA ILE A 192 16.78 6.12 -18.80
C ILE A 192 16.54 6.42 -20.28
N GLU A 193 17.56 6.21 -21.11
CA GLU A 193 17.43 6.37 -22.56
C GLU A 193 16.43 5.35 -23.14
N THR A 194 15.58 5.82 -24.05
CA THR A 194 14.60 5.00 -24.77
C THR A 194 14.65 5.37 -26.25
N MET A 195 13.91 4.67 -27.11
CA MET A 195 13.88 4.95 -28.55
C MET A 195 13.18 6.27 -28.94
N ASP A 196 12.78 7.08 -27.96
CA ASP A 196 12.00 8.32 -28.14
C ASP A 196 12.43 9.39 -27.13
N VAL A 197 11.70 9.59 -26.02
CA VAL A 197 12.05 10.56 -24.97
C VAL A 197 12.52 9.81 -23.72
N PRO A 198 13.62 10.23 -23.08
CA PRO A 198 14.13 9.54 -21.90
C PRO A 198 13.07 9.36 -20.82
N ALA A 199 13.08 8.19 -20.19
CA ALA A 199 12.18 7.84 -19.10
C ALA A 199 12.78 8.19 -17.74
N LYS A 200 11.89 8.49 -16.79
CA LYS A 200 12.20 8.63 -15.36
C LYS A 200 12.09 7.26 -14.70
N CYS A 201 12.91 7.02 -13.69
CA CYS A 201 12.86 5.79 -12.90
C CYS A 201 12.48 6.08 -11.45
N GLU A 202 11.61 5.25 -10.89
CA GLU A 202 11.37 5.15 -9.45
C GLU A 202 11.71 3.73 -8.99
N ILE A 203 12.52 3.61 -7.95
CA ILE A 203 12.85 2.31 -7.34
C ILE A 203 12.08 2.20 -6.02
N ARG A 204 11.28 1.14 -5.88
CA ARG A 204 10.59 0.80 -4.64
C ARG A 204 11.30 -0.37 -3.99
N MET A 205 11.62 -0.23 -2.71
CA MET A 205 12.21 -1.31 -1.93
C MET A 205 11.10 -2.03 -1.17
N MET A 206 11.03 -3.34 -1.32
CA MET A 206 10.18 -4.18 -0.49
C MET A 206 10.98 -4.60 0.73
N MET A 207 10.46 -4.29 1.90
CA MET A 207 11.04 -4.67 3.17
C MET A 207 10.14 -5.67 3.88
N LEU A 208 10.75 -6.63 4.56
CA LEU A 208 10.06 -7.64 5.36
C LEU A 208 10.72 -7.70 6.73
N HIS A 209 9.90 -7.73 7.78
CA HIS A 209 10.36 -7.91 9.15
C HIS A 209 10.46 -9.40 9.47
N ASN A 210 11.67 -9.86 9.75
CA ASN A 210 11.97 -11.24 10.10
C ASN A 210 11.81 -11.41 11.61
N SER A 211 10.73 -12.07 12.04
CA SER A 211 10.41 -12.26 13.45
C SER A 211 11.48 -13.05 14.22
N LYS A 212 12.18 -13.99 13.57
CA LYS A 212 13.24 -14.79 14.19
C LYS A 212 14.49 -13.99 14.52
N THR A 213 14.86 -13.04 13.65
CA THR A 213 16.07 -12.22 13.83
C THR A 213 15.75 -10.83 14.39
N ASN A 214 14.47 -10.47 14.45
CA ASN A 214 13.96 -9.14 14.79
C ASN A 214 14.59 -8.04 13.92
N LYS A 215 14.80 -8.32 12.63
CA LYS A 215 15.39 -7.38 11.67
C LYS A 215 14.45 -7.13 10.50
N THR A 216 14.45 -5.90 10.02
CA THR A 216 13.79 -5.54 8.77
C THR A 216 14.81 -5.62 7.64
N GLU A 217 14.53 -6.48 6.67
CA GLU A 217 15.43 -6.81 5.57
C GLU A 217 14.82 -6.39 4.25
N ILE A 218 15.65 -5.90 3.33
CA ILE A 218 15.24 -5.65 1.94
C ILE A 218 15.18 -7.01 1.24
N VAL A 219 14.00 -7.38 0.78
CA VAL A 219 13.74 -8.69 0.18
C VAL A 219 13.56 -8.65 -1.32
N SER A 220 13.14 -7.49 -1.85
CA SER A 220 12.95 -7.29 -3.28
C SER A 220 13.00 -5.80 -3.60
N ASN A 221 13.07 -5.49 -4.90
CA ASN A 221 12.88 -4.15 -5.41
C ASN A 221 11.98 -4.18 -6.65
N LEU A 222 11.28 -3.07 -6.88
CA LEU A 222 10.45 -2.84 -8.06
C LEU A 222 10.87 -1.52 -8.68
N MET A 223 11.49 -1.60 -9.86
CA MET A 223 11.75 -0.45 -10.71
C MET A 223 10.49 -0.12 -11.51
N ARG A 224 10.13 1.16 -11.56
CA ARG A 224 9.02 1.67 -12.36
C ARG A 224 9.51 2.77 -13.28
N LEU A 225 9.30 2.59 -14.57
CA LEU A 225 9.62 3.56 -15.61
C LEU A 225 8.38 4.38 -15.95
N SER A 226 8.55 5.69 -15.98
CA SER A 226 7.48 6.61 -16.32
C SER A 226 7.99 7.80 -17.14
N LYS A 227 7.15 8.26 -18.04
CA LYS A 227 7.34 9.51 -18.79
C LYS A 227 6.32 10.57 -18.38
N GLY A 228 5.51 10.28 -17.36
CA GLY A 228 4.53 11.19 -16.76
C GLY A 228 5.18 12.27 -15.92
N GLU A 229 4.39 13.30 -15.61
CA GLU A 229 4.69 14.18 -14.47
C GLU A 229 4.56 13.41 -13.14
N MET A 230 3.66 12.42 -13.09
CA MET A 230 3.50 11.49 -11.96
C MET A 230 3.78 10.05 -12.35
N VAL A 231 4.43 9.33 -11.43
CA VAL A 231 4.67 7.89 -11.55
C VAL A 231 3.41 7.12 -11.16
N GLY A 232 2.57 6.81 -12.15
CA GLY A 232 1.35 6.01 -11.95
C GLY A 232 0.80 5.42 -13.26
N VAL A 233 0.13 4.28 -13.17
CA VAL A 233 -0.37 3.52 -14.33
C VAL A 233 -1.31 4.36 -15.19
N LYS A 234 -2.22 5.13 -14.56
CA LYS A 234 -3.18 6.00 -15.27
C LYS A 234 -2.52 7.09 -16.11
N TYR A 235 -1.38 7.62 -15.68
CA TYR A 235 -0.68 8.73 -16.36
C TYR A 235 0.29 8.27 -17.47
N ASN A 236 0.44 6.96 -17.64
CA ASN A 236 1.33 6.32 -18.61
C ASN A 236 0.57 5.54 -19.69
N LYS A 237 -0.77 5.55 -19.69
CA LYS A 237 -1.60 4.67 -20.53
C LYS A 237 -1.30 4.77 -22.04
N ASP A 238 -0.95 5.96 -22.51
CA ASP A 238 -0.68 6.23 -23.92
C ASP A 238 0.82 6.47 -24.22
N LYS A 239 1.72 6.03 -23.32
CA LYS A 239 3.17 6.23 -23.45
C LYS A 239 3.86 4.90 -23.71
N THR A 240 4.89 4.93 -24.56
CA THR A 240 5.76 3.78 -24.84
C THR A 240 6.94 3.76 -23.86
N TRP A 241 7.64 2.63 -23.71
CA TRP A 241 8.81 2.50 -22.83
C TRP A 241 8.54 2.90 -21.36
N VAL A 242 7.36 2.51 -20.87
CA VAL A 242 6.91 2.67 -19.49
C VAL A 242 6.49 1.30 -18.96
N GLY A 243 6.57 1.09 -17.65
CA GLY A 243 6.26 -0.20 -17.06
C GLY A 243 6.93 -0.40 -15.71
N GLY A 244 6.89 -1.64 -15.20
CA GLY A 244 7.60 -2.00 -13.98
C GLY A 244 8.25 -3.37 -14.12
N SER A 245 9.41 -3.53 -13.49
CA SER A 245 10.16 -4.79 -13.43
C SER A 245 10.94 -4.87 -12.13
N THR A 246 11.43 -6.06 -11.78
CA THR A 246 12.51 -6.17 -10.81
C THR A 246 13.76 -5.48 -11.35
N GLY A 247 14.42 -4.70 -10.52
CA GLY A 247 15.71 -4.10 -10.83
C GLY A 247 16.84 -5.07 -10.57
N PHE A 248 17.76 -5.15 -11.52
CA PHE A 248 19.00 -5.90 -11.43
C PHE A 248 20.13 -4.93 -11.11
N PHE A 249 21.09 -5.39 -10.30
CA PHE A 249 22.30 -4.64 -9.98
C PHE A 249 23.48 -5.37 -10.60
N GLU A 250 24.46 -4.61 -11.08
CA GLU A 250 25.75 -5.17 -11.50
C GLU A 250 26.47 -5.73 -10.27
N GLU A 251 27.20 -6.83 -10.45
CA GLU A 251 28.07 -7.42 -9.41
C GLU A 251 29.34 -6.61 -9.18
#